data_AF-S0FVI9-F1
#
_entry.id   AF-S0FVI9-F1
#
_cell.length_a   1.000
_cell.length_b   1.000
_cell.length_c   1.000
_cell.angle_alpha   90.00
_cell.angle_beta   90.00
_cell.angle_gamma   90.00
#
_symmetry.space_group_name_H-M   'P 1'
#
loop_
_entity.id
_entity.type
_entity.pdbx_description
1 polymer ?
#
loop_
_entity_poly.entity_id
_entity_poly.type
_entity_poly.pdbx_seq_one_letter_code
_entity_poly.pdbx_strand_id
1 'polypeptide(L)' 'MIPHDPNFKNLFQDFPRETLQWLFPQAEQNWGKIVSIEFTRQEPKKHHLADAGLALDLPILFHFENQQLLLW' A
#
# COMPACT_ATOMS: atom_id res chain seq x y z
N MET A 1 15.24 -14.69 -1.26
CA MET A 1 14.08 -13.99 -1.88
C MET A 1 12.89 -14.25 -0.98
N ILE A 2 12.38 -13.23 -0.29
CA ILE A 2 11.11 -13.35 0.43
C ILE A 2 10.05 -13.47 -0.66
N PRO A 3 9.24 -14.55 -0.71
CA PRO A 3 8.19 -14.67 -1.71
C PRO A 3 7.23 -13.49 -1.50
N HIS A 4 7.06 -12.67 -2.54
CA HIS A 4 5.96 -11.69 -2.59
C HIS A 4 4.66 -12.48 -2.62
N ASP A 5 4.17 -12.85 -1.44
CA ASP A 5 2.93 -13.59 -1.28
C ASP A 5 1.81 -12.68 -1.81
N PRO A 6 1.13 -13.04 -2.92
CA PRO A 6 0.10 -12.21 -3.51
C PRO A 6 -1.05 -11.93 -2.53
N ASN A 7 -1.20 -12.77 -1.51
CA ASN A 7 -2.16 -12.57 -0.42
C ASN A 7 -1.89 -11.29 0.39
N PHE A 8 -0.65 -10.83 0.50
CA PHE A 8 -0.33 -9.63 1.28
C PHE A 8 -0.84 -8.35 0.62
N LYS A 9 -0.74 -8.26 -0.72
CA LYS A 9 -1.32 -7.15 -1.49
C LYS A 9 -2.85 -7.16 -1.40
N ASN A 10 -3.45 -8.35 -1.43
CA ASN A 10 -4.90 -8.51 -1.26
C ASN A 10 -5.37 -7.99 0.11
N LEU A 11 -4.65 -8.29 1.20
CA LEU A 11 -5.00 -7.81 2.54
C LEU A 11 -4.97 -6.29 2.66
N PHE A 12 -3.97 -5.64 2.07
CA PHE A 12 -3.91 -4.18 2.03
C PHE A 12 -5.01 -3.56 1.16
N GLN A 13 -5.45 -4.26 0.12
CA GLN A 13 -6.56 -3.83 -0.72
C GLN A 13 -7.91 -3.98 0.00
N ASP A 14 -8.12 -5.10 0.71
CA ASP A 14 -9.39 -5.41 1.37
C ASP A 14 -9.52 -4.73 2.74
N PHE A 15 -8.42 -4.64 3.50
CA PHE A 15 -8.36 -4.17 4.88
C PHE A 15 -7.13 -3.25 5.13
N PRO A 16 -7.02 -2.10 4.42
CA PRO A 16 -5.83 -1.26 4.47
C PRO A 16 -5.51 -0.74 5.88
N ARG A 17 -6.54 -0.42 6.68
CA ARG A 17 -6.36 0.16 8.01
C ARG A 17 -5.90 -0.89 9.02
N GLU A 18 -6.59 -2.01 9.08
CA GLU A 18 -6.30 -3.12 9.98
C GLU A 18 -4.91 -3.69 9.67
N THR A 19 -4.60 -3.83 8.39
CA THR A 19 -3.29 -4.31 7.93
C THR A 19 -2.18 -3.32 8.32
N LEU A 20 -2.41 -2.01 8.18
CA LEU A 20 -1.44 -1.00 8.62
C LEU A 20 -1.26 -0.97 10.14
N GLN A 21 -2.35 -1.09 10.92
CA GLN A 21 -2.28 -1.17 12.37
C GLN A 21 -1.55 -2.42 12.85
N TRP A 22 -1.69 -3.54 12.14
CA TRP A 22 -0.99 -4.78 12.47
C TRP A 22 0.50 -4.70 12.15
N LEU A 23 0.88 -4.17 10.98
CA LEU A 23 2.28 -4.10 10.53
C LEU A 23 3.05 -2.93 11.11
N PHE A 24 2.38 -1.79 11.31
CA PHE A 24 2.99 -0.56 11.74
C PHE A 24 2.12 0.19 12.77
N PRO A 25 1.85 -0.41 13.95
CA PRO A 25 0.98 0.17 14.99
C PRO A 25 1.49 1.53 15.52
N GLN A 26 2.79 1.78 15.41
CA GLN A 26 3.42 3.03 15.84
C GLN A 26 3.05 4.22 14.95
N ALA A 27 2.54 3.99 13.74
CA ALA A 27 2.13 5.04 12.81
C ALA A 27 1.05 5.94 13.42
N GLU A 28 -0.02 5.33 13.96
CA GLU A 28 -1.12 6.09 14.54
C GLU A 28 -0.71 6.80 15.85
N GLN A 29 0.27 6.25 16.58
CA GLN A 29 0.80 6.87 17.79
C GLN A 29 1.67 8.09 17.49
N ASN A 30 2.49 8.03 16.45
CA ASN A 30 3.45 9.08 16.12
C ASN A 30 2.89 10.14 15.16
N TRP A 31 1.99 9.76 14.25
CA TRP A 31 1.52 10.60 13.15
C TRP A 31 0.05 11.02 13.28
N GLY A 32 -0.63 10.55 14.32
CA GLY A 32 -2.05 10.81 14.55
C GLY A 32 -2.95 9.81 13.83
N LYS A 33 -4.26 10.04 13.85
CA LYS A 33 -5.21 9.10 13.24
C LYS A 33 -5.14 9.14 11.72
N ILE A 34 -5.51 8.02 11.08
CA ILE A 34 -5.72 7.99 9.63
C ILE A 34 -6.98 8.79 9.30
N VAL A 35 -6.81 9.82 8.47
CA VAL A 35 -7.86 10.74 8.00
C VAL A 35 -8.47 10.22 6.69
N SER A 36 -7.64 9.73 5.77
CA SER A 36 -8.09 9.15 4.51
C SER A 36 -7.10 8.11 3.98
N ILE A 37 -7.60 7.22 3.12
CA ILE A 37 -6.83 6.19 2.44
C ILE A 37 -7.16 6.31 0.96
N GLU A 38 -6.15 6.50 0.13
CA GLU A 38 -6.29 6.66 -1.31
C GLU A 38 -5.57 5.54 -2.07
N PHE A 39 -6.29 4.88 -2.96
CA PHE A 39 -5.73 3.89 -3.88
C PHE A 39 -5.27 4.61 -5.15
N THR A 40 -3.98 4.93 -5.21
CA THR A 40 -3.40 5.62 -6.36
C THR A 40 -3.25 4.64 -7.52
N ARG A 41 -4.21 4.64 -8.44
CA ARG A 41 -4.09 3.88 -9.69
C ARG A 41 -3.05 4.55 -10.56
N GLN A 42 -1.88 3.93 -10.64
CA GLN A 42 -0.90 4.27 -11.67
C GLN A 42 -1.30 3.63 -13.00
N GLU A 43 -0.91 4.27 -14.10
CA GLU A 43 -1.00 3.64 -15.40
C GLU A 43 -0.20 2.33 -15.34
N PRO A 44 -0.83 1.18 -15.58
CA PRO A 44 -0.15 -0.10 -15.50
C PRO A 44 0.92 -0.11 -16.59
N LYS A 45 2.19 0.02 -16.18
CA LYS A 45 3.36 -0.03 -17.05
C LYS A 45 4.10 -1.33 -16.80
N LYS A 46 4.77 -1.83 -17.82
CA LYS A 46 5.71 -2.93 -17.64
C LYS A 46 6.98 -2.39 -17.02
N HIS A 47 7.53 -3.09 -16.02
CA HIS A 47 8.84 -2.75 -15.46
C HIS A 47 9.95 -3.03 -16.48
N HIS A 48 9.78 -4.09 -17.29
CA HIS A 48 10.63 -4.42 -18.43
C HIS A 48 9.81 -4.74 -19.68
N LEU A 49 10.37 -4.44 -20.85
CA LEU A 49 9.72 -4.70 -22.14
C LEU A 49 9.34 -6.18 -22.33
N ALA A 50 10.15 -7.08 -21.78
CA ALA A 50 9.97 -8.53 -21.88
C ALA A 50 8.91 -9.09 -20.91
N ASP A 51 8.39 -8.28 -19.98
CA ASP A 51 7.40 -8.75 -19.01
C ASP A 51 6.12 -9.13 -19.75
N ALA A 52 5.61 -10.34 -19.47
CA ALA A 52 4.43 -10.89 -20.13
C ALA A 52 3.12 -10.18 -19.70
N GLY A 53 3.12 -9.52 -18.54
CA GLY A 53 1.98 -8.82 -17.97
C GLY A 53 2.31 -7.35 -17.63
N LEU A 54 1.27 -6.55 -17.43
CA LEU A 54 1.42 -5.23 -16.83
C LEU A 54 1.62 -5.38 -15.32
N ALA A 55 2.50 -4.58 -14.72
CA ALA A 55 2.57 -4.50 -13.27
C ALA A 55 1.39 -3.65 -12.79
N LEU A 56 0.43 -4.30 -12.13
CA LEU A 56 -0.59 -3.62 -11.33
C LEU A 56 0.03 -3.32 -9.98
N ASP A 57 0.89 -2.30 -9.94
CA ASP A 57 1.25 -1.69 -8.68
C ASP A 57 0.11 -0.74 -8.31
N LEU A 58 -0.56 -1.06 -7.20
CA LEU A 58 -1.64 -0.27 -6.61
C LEU A 58 -1.09 0.40 -5.35
N PRO A 59 -0.31 1.48 -5.49
CA PRO A 59 0.19 2.17 -4.32
C PRO A 59 -0.95 2.72 -3.48
N ILE A 60 -0.85 2.52 -2.17
CA ILE A 60 -1.83 2.96 -1.19
C ILE A 60 -1.23 4.13 -0.43
N LEU A 61 -1.90 5.28 -0.50
CA LEU A 61 -1.52 6.49 0.21
C LEU A 61 -2.39 6.62 1.45
N PHE A 62 -1.75 6.59 2.62
CA PHE A 62 -2.38 6.83 3.91
C PHE A 62 -2.13 8.28 4.31
N HIS A 63 -3.21 9.01 4.56
CA HIS A 63 -3.16 10.34 5.12
C HIS A 63 -3.40 10.24 6.61
N PHE A 64 -2.41 10.62 7.39
CA PHE A 64 -2.54 10.84 8.82
C PHE A 64 -2.75 12.33 9.11
N GLU A 65 -3.17 12.66 10.32
CA GLU A 65 -3.34 14.05 10.75
C GLU A 65 -2.06 14.88 10.58
N ASN A 66 -0.89 14.29 10.85
CA ASN A 66 0.39 15.00 10.82
C ASN A 66 1.35 14.55 9.70
N GLN A 67 1.05 13.49 8.96
CA GLN A 67 1.97 12.92 7.96
C GLN A 67 1.24 12.12 6.86
N GLN A 68 1.96 11.77 5.79
CA GLN A 68 1.48 10.87 4.75
C GLN A 68 2.45 9.69 4.57
N LEU A 69 1.90 8.50 4.29
CA LEU A 69 2.67 7.28 4.03
C LEU A 69 2.21 6.65 2.72
N LEU A 70 3.14 6.44 1.79
CA LEU A 70 2.90 5.73 0.53
C LEU A 70 3.48 4.32 0.62
N LEU A 71 2.64 3.29 0.41
CA LEU A 71 3.05 1.88 0.34
C LEU A 71 2.90 1.35 -1.10
N TRP A 72 3.85 0.51 -1.54
CA TRP A 72 3.95 -0.08 -2.89
C TRP A 72 3.85 -1.60 -2.87
#